data_AF-A0A6A6UUZ4-F1
#
_entry.id   AF-A0A6A6UUZ4-F1
#
_cell.length_a   1.000
_cell.length_b   1.000
_cell.length_c   1.000
_cell.angle_alpha   90.00
_cell.angle_beta   90.00
_cell.angle_gamma   90.00
#
_symmetry.space_group_name_H-M   'P 1'
#
loop_
_entity.id
_entity.type
_entity.pdbx_description
1 polymer ?
#
loop_
_entity_poly.entity_id
_entity_poly.type
_entity_poly.pdbx_seq_one_letter_code
_entity_poly.pdbx_strand_id
1 'polypeptide(L)'
;ALTALVKLYTLDSSQKFSGEKYDVFDTKLEIFEENAWKAGITQHFEEAFSSMLTGDALQFYHDYLARQNVPFEQMVERMRAYFHSPEKVQLYLQGWKS
;
A
#
# COMPACT_ATOMS: atom_id res chain seq x y z
N ALA A 1 -11.66 -13.57 -7.75
CA ALA A 1 -11.42 -12.61 -6.66
C ALA A 1 -10.54 -11.43 -7.12
N LEU A 2 -9.28 -11.67 -7.54
CA LEU A 2 -8.35 -10.59 -7.94
C LEU A 2 -8.89 -9.65 -9.05
N THR A 3 -9.56 -10.17 -10.08
CA THR A 3 -10.19 -9.33 -11.12
C THR A 3 -11.27 -8.39 -10.57
N ALA A 4 -11.99 -8.80 -9.53
CA ALA A 4 -12.98 -7.94 -8.88
C ALA A 4 -12.30 -6.83 -8.06
N LEU A 5 -11.20 -7.16 -7.38
CA LEU A 5 -10.37 -6.18 -6.67
C LEU A 5 -9.79 -5.12 -7.62
N VAL A 6 -9.24 -5.55 -8.76
CA VAL A 6 -8.72 -4.63 -9.79
C VAL A 6 -9.83 -3.70 -10.32
N LYS A 7 -11.05 -4.21 -10.48
CA LYS A 7 -12.22 -3.41 -10.91
C LYS A 7 -12.58 -2.33 -9.89
N LEU A 8 -12.49 -2.62 -8.59
CA LEU A 8 -12.74 -1.62 -7.53
C LEU A 8 -11.76 -0.44 -7.64
N TYR A 9 -10.49 -0.72 -7.92
CA TYR A 9 -9.47 0.32 -8.13
C TYR A 9 -9.56 1.05 -9.47
N THR A 10 -10.29 0.52 -10.46
CA THR A 10 -10.46 1.20 -11.76
C THR A 10 -11.45 2.35 -11.68
N LEU A 11 -12.31 2.36 -10.66
CA LEU A 11 -13.30 3.42 -10.40
C LEU A 11 -12.64 4.64 -9.74
N ASP A 12 -11.63 4.41 -8.90
CA ASP A 12 -10.89 5.48 -8.23
C ASP A 12 -9.43 5.06 -8.00
N SER A 13 -8.55 5.48 -8.90
CA SER A 13 -7.11 5.21 -8.80
C SER A 13 -6.44 5.96 -7.65
N SER A 14 -7.09 6.99 -7.09
CA SER A 14 -6.58 7.71 -5.91
C SER A 14 -6.57 6.82 -4.66
N GLN A 15 -7.27 5.68 -4.67
CA GLN A 15 -7.26 4.70 -3.58
C GLN A 15 -6.00 3.83 -3.54
N LYS A 16 -5.14 3.92 -4.55
CA LYS A 16 -3.86 3.22 -4.56
C LYS A 16 -2.80 4.00 -3.79
N PHE A 17 -1.88 3.27 -3.18
CA PHE A 17 -0.70 3.82 -2.55
C PHE A 17 0.42 4.00 -3.58
N SER A 18 0.82 5.25 -3.86
CA SER A 18 1.91 5.62 -4.76
C SER A 18 3.26 5.70 -4.06
N GLY A 19 3.27 5.95 -2.75
CA GLY A 19 4.50 6.25 -2.00
C GLY A 19 4.96 7.72 -2.12
N GLU A 20 4.13 8.59 -2.68
CA GLU A 20 4.39 10.03 -2.76
C GLU A 20 4.37 10.70 -1.37
N LYS A 21 4.94 11.92 -1.29
CA LYS A 21 5.19 12.65 -0.04
C LYS A 21 3.95 12.83 0.87
N TYR A 22 2.75 12.91 0.30
CA TYR A 22 1.51 13.14 1.04
C TYR A 22 0.61 11.90 1.09
N ASP A 23 1.08 10.78 0.58
CA ASP A 23 0.32 9.55 0.55
C ASP A 23 0.47 8.82 1.89
N VAL A 24 -0.64 8.53 2.55
CA VAL A 24 -0.67 7.93 3.89
C VAL A 24 -0.90 6.44 3.73
N PHE A 25 0.16 5.65 3.91
CA PHE A 25 0.12 4.20 3.71
C PHE A 25 -0.99 3.50 4.51
N ASP A 26 -1.17 3.85 5.78
CA ASP A 26 -2.15 3.19 6.66
C ASP A 26 -3.59 3.39 6.17
N THR A 27 -3.94 4.58 5.69
CA THR A 27 -5.27 4.84 5.10
C THR A 27 -5.49 4.02 3.83
N LYS A 28 -4.46 3.86 2.98
CA LYS A 28 -4.57 3.03 1.77
C LYS A 28 -4.66 1.54 2.10
N LEU A 29 -4.00 1.11 3.18
CA LEU A 29 -4.06 -0.26 3.67
C LEU A 29 -5.47 -0.63 4.12
N GLU A 30 -6.14 0.23 4.89
CA GLU A 30 -7.54 0.02 5.29
C GLU A 30 -8.46 -0.13 4.06
N ILE A 31 -8.31 0.75 3.07
CA ILE A 31 -9.09 0.67 1.82
C ILE A 31 -8.81 -0.64 1.07
N PHE A 32 -7.55 -1.09 1.05
CA PHE A 32 -7.18 -2.36 0.45
C PHE A 32 -7.86 -3.54 1.15
N GLU A 33 -7.79 -3.59 2.48
CA GLU A 33 -8.43 -4.66 3.25
C GLU A 33 -9.94 -4.68 2.99
N GLU A 34 -10.62 -3.53 3.04
CA GLU A 34 -12.04 -3.45 2.69
C GLU A 34 -12.34 -3.95 1.28
N ASN A 35 -11.55 -3.52 0.29
CA ASN A 35 -11.76 -3.90 -1.10
C ASN A 35 -11.45 -5.38 -1.33
N ALA A 36 -10.43 -5.93 -0.68
CA ALA A 36 -10.10 -7.34 -0.70
C ALA A 36 -11.24 -8.18 -0.13
N TRP A 37 -11.80 -7.78 1.01
CA TRP A 37 -12.97 -8.41 1.61
C TRP A 37 -14.19 -8.36 0.68
N LYS A 38 -14.50 -7.18 0.10
CA LYS A 38 -15.59 -7.03 -0.89
C LYS A 38 -15.39 -7.90 -2.13
N ALA A 39 -14.13 -8.15 -2.51
CA ALA A 39 -13.76 -9.02 -3.63
C ALA A 39 -13.72 -10.53 -3.28
N GLY A 40 -14.02 -10.89 -2.02
CA GLY A 40 -14.02 -12.26 -1.51
C GLY A 40 -12.64 -12.80 -1.15
N ILE A 41 -11.63 -11.94 -0.97
CA ILE A 41 -10.30 -12.29 -0.52
C ILE A 41 -10.28 -12.17 1.00
N THR A 42 -10.23 -13.32 1.68
CA THR A 42 -10.22 -13.42 3.14
C THR A 42 -8.94 -14.05 3.67
N GLN A 43 -8.10 -14.58 2.77
CA GLN A 43 -6.82 -15.22 3.02
C GLN A 43 -5.88 -14.86 1.87
N HIS A 44 -4.58 -15.05 2.07
CA HIS A 44 -3.56 -14.80 1.04
C HIS A 44 -3.50 -13.34 0.55
N PHE A 45 -3.58 -12.39 1.49
CA PHE A 45 -3.50 -10.95 1.16
C PHE A 45 -2.18 -10.58 0.46
N GLU A 46 -1.10 -11.32 0.72
CA GLU A 46 0.19 -11.19 0.05
C GLU A 46 0.10 -11.31 -1.48
N GLU A 47 -0.80 -12.14 -2.01
CA GLU A 47 -0.99 -12.31 -3.45
C GLU A 47 -1.72 -11.12 -4.09
N ALA A 48 -2.56 -10.45 -3.29
CA ALA A 48 -3.37 -9.31 -3.74
C ALA A 48 -2.71 -7.96 -3.43
N PHE A 49 -1.69 -7.92 -2.57
CA PHE A 49 -1.11 -6.68 -2.04
C PHE A 49 -0.55 -5.75 -3.13
N SER A 50 0.01 -6.30 -4.21
CA SER A 50 0.49 -5.47 -5.33
C SER A 50 -0.61 -4.64 -6.01
N SER A 51 -1.88 -5.06 -5.90
CA SER A 51 -3.01 -4.39 -6.57
C SER A 51 -3.33 -3.00 -5.98
N MET A 52 -3.04 -2.79 -4.69
CA MET A 52 -3.21 -1.50 -4.03
C MET A 52 -2.04 -0.55 -4.27
N LEU A 53 -0.95 -0.99 -4.92
CA LEU A 53 0.26 -0.19 -5.10
C LEU A 53 0.32 0.42 -6.50
N THR A 54 0.99 1.57 -6.59
CA THR A 54 1.34 2.25 -7.83
C THR A 54 2.66 3.01 -7.64
N GLY A 55 3.20 3.62 -8.70
CA GLY A 55 4.39 4.49 -8.61
C GLY A 55 5.59 3.84 -7.90
N ASP A 56 6.24 4.63 -7.04
CA ASP A 56 7.45 4.24 -6.30
C ASP A 56 7.18 3.09 -5.31
N ALA A 57 5.98 3.06 -4.72
CA ALA A 57 5.56 1.98 -3.84
C ALA A 57 5.49 0.63 -4.57
N LEU A 58 4.96 0.60 -5.79
CA LEU A 58 4.90 -0.62 -6.59
C LEU A 58 6.30 -1.08 -7.03
N GLN A 59 7.17 -0.13 -7.38
CA GLN A 59 8.56 -0.42 -7.72
C GLN A 59 9.29 -1.05 -6.52
N PHE A 60 9.19 -0.44 -5.33
CA PHE A 60 9.77 -0.97 -4.09
C PHE A 60 9.26 -2.39 -3.77
N TYR A 61 7.96 -2.63 -3.94
CA TYR A 61 7.39 -3.97 -3.75
C TYR A 61 8.04 -5.02 -4.66
N HIS A 62 8.21 -4.72 -5.95
CA HIS A 62 8.81 -5.67 -6.89
C HIS A 62 10.30 -5.89 -6.66
N ASP A 63 11.03 -4.85 -6.26
CA ASP A 63 12.48 -4.93 -6.02
C ASP A 63 12.82 -5.68 -4.74
N TYR A 64 12.03 -5.49 -3.67
CA TYR A 64 12.41 -5.93 -2.32
C TYR A 64 11.46 -6.93 -1.66
N LEU A 65 10.18 -7.02 -2.08
CA LEU A 65 9.16 -7.80 -1.36
C LEU A 65 8.65 -9.00 -2.17
N ALA A 66 8.37 -8.84 -3.46
CA ALA A 66 7.68 -9.83 -4.29
C ALA A 66 8.37 -11.20 -4.40
N ARG A 67 9.69 -11.27 -4.15
CA ARG A 67 10.50 -12.48 -4.33
C ARG A 67 10.90 -13.18 -3.03
N GLN A 68 10.52 -12.63 -1.87
CA GLN A 68 11.06 -13.08 -0.58
C GLN A 68 10.10 -13.99 0.20
N ASN A 69 8.99 -14.44 -0.40
CA ASN A 69 7.94 -15.24 0.26
C ASN A 69 7.57 -14.68 1.65
N VAL A 70 7.47 -13.34 1.71
CA VAL A 70 7.30 -12.59 2.95
C VAL A 70 5.83 -12.64 3.34
N PRO A 71 5.51 -12.95 4.61
CA PRO A 71 4.14 -12.84 5.09
C PRO A 71 3.59 -11.42 4.92
N PHE A 72 2.29 -11.30 4.66
CA PHE A 72 1.62 -10.02 4.45
C PHE A 72 1.95 -8.97 5.52
N GLU A 73 1.92 -9.36 6.80
CA GLU A 73 2.23 -8.47 7.93
C GLU A 73 3.64 -7.87 7.84
N GLN A 74 4.63 -8.69 7.48
CA GLN A 74 6.00 -8.22 7.29
C GLN A 74 6.14 -7.34 6.04
N MET A 75 5.36 -7.58 4.98
CA MET A 75 5.33 -6.68 3.82
C MET A 75 4.81 -5.29 4.22
N VAL A 76 3.74 -5.25 5.02
CA VAL A 76 3.14 -4.02 5.56
C VAL A 76 4.14 -3.26 6.43
N GLU A 77 4.82 -3.93 7.36
CA GLU A 77 5.81 -3.29 8.23
C GLU A 77 6.98 -2.70 7.45
N ARG A 78 7.50 -3.42 6.45
CA ARG A 78 8.61 -2.93 5.61
C ARG A 78 8.19 -1.74 4.74
N MET A 79 6.98 -1.79 4.17
CA MET A 79 6.40 -0.66 3.43
C MET A 79 6.27 0.57 4.33
N ARG A 80 5.67 0.40 5.51
CA ARG A 80 5.51 1.47 6.50
C ARG A 80 6.87 2.05 6.91
N ALA A 81 7.85 1.21 7.22
CA ALA A 81 9.18 1.67 7.62
C ALA A 81 9.90 2.47 6.51
N TYR A 82 9.77 2.06 5.25
CA TYR A 82 10.44 2.71 4.13
C TYR A 82 9.78 4.06 3.74
N PHE A 83 8.46 4.12 3.74
CA PHE A 83 7.73 5.32 3.32
C PHE A 83 7.43 6.29 4.47
N HIS A 84 7.26 5.81 5.70
CA HIS A 84 6.94 6.63 6.89
C HIS A 84 8.08 6.67 7.92
N SER A 85 9.35 6.61 7.50
CA SER A 85 10.47 6.80 8.43
C SER A 85 10.31 8.10 9.22
N PRO A 86 10.72 8.15 10.51
CA PRO A 86 10.55 9.34 11.37
C PRO A 86 11.09 10.64 10.76
N GLU A 87 12.11 10.54 9.91
CA GLU A 87 12.72 11.66 9.16
C GLU A 87 11.76 12.27 8.13
N LYS A 88 10.97 11.44 7.44
CA LYS A 88 9.92 11.90 6.52
C LYS A 88 8.70 12.44 7.27
N VAL A 89 8.37 11.88 8.43
CA VAL A 89 7.29 12.38 9.32
C VAL A 89 7.66 13.73 9.98
N GLN A 90 8.94 13.98 10.30
CA GLN A 90 9.39 15.29 10.78
C GLN A 90 9.30 16.38 9.71
N LEU A 91 9.65 16.07 8.46
CA LEU A 91 9.41 16.96 7.30
C LEU A 91 7.92 17.29 7.12
N TYR A 92 7.04 16.31 7.38
CA TYR A 92 5.59 16.51 7.37
C TYR A 92 5.13 17.51 8.45
N LEU A 93 5.59 17.36 9.70
CA LEU A 93 5.25 18.27 10.80
C LEU A 93 5.78 19.70 10.61
N GLN A 94 6.88 19.87 9.87
CA GLN A 94 7.42 21.20 9.55
C GLN A 94 6.65 21.89 8.42
N GLY A 95 6.20 21.14 7.40
CA GLY A 95 5.41 21.69 6.28
C GLY A 95 4.01 22.16 6.67
N TRP A 96 3.44 21.65 7.76
CA TRP A 96 2.13 22.06 8.29
C TRP A 96 2.17 23.32 9.18
N LYS A 97 3.36 23.79 9.58
CA LYS A 97 3.53 24.98 10.44
C LYS A 97 3.90 26.26 9.66
N SER A 98 3.91 26.22 8.33
CA SER A 98 4.15 27.39 7.46
C SER A 98 2.88 27.88 6.80
#